data_AF-A0A653GXM7-F1
#
_entry.id   AF-A0A653GXM7-F1
#
_cell.length_a   1.000
_cell.length_b   1.000
_cell.length_c   1.000
_cell.angle_alpha   90.00
_cell.angle_beta   90.00
_cell.angle_gamma   90.00
#
_symmetry.space_group_name_H-M   'P 1'
#
loop_
_entity.id
_entity.type
_entity.pdbx_description
1 polymer ?
#
loop_
_entity_poly.entity_id
_entity_poly.type
_entity_poly.pdbx_seq_one_letter_code
_entity_poly.pdbx_strand_id
1 'polypeptide(L)'
;MGKVNVKDYKNICQWYKMLSSRKPKPLLPEKKDDRLKNFTNFSLYHIMDKYEFVPNFILQTEYLYPLLYNNPETLRQSYFNHYKLTTENAKNKVGNT
;
A
#
# COMPACT_ATOMS: atom_id res chain seq x y z
N MET A 1 -17.91 -19.16 3.31
CA MET A 1 -17.89 -17.69 3.46
C MET A 1 -17.38 -17.35 4.86
N GLY A 2 -16.08 -17.06 5.00
CA GLY A 2 -15.46 -16.78 6.29
C GLY A 2 -15.78 -15.36 6.76
N LYS A 3 -16.40 -15.22 7.94
CA LYS A 3 -16.52 -13.93 8.62
C LYS A 3 -15.11 -13.45 8.96
N VAL A 4 -14.68 -12.32 8.42
CA VAL A 4 -13.39 -11.71 8.75
C VAL A 4 -13.34 -11.49 10.27
N ASN A 5 -12.40 -12.17 10.94
CA ASN A 5 -12.32 -12.16 12.39
C ASN A 5 -11.68 -10.85 12.84
N VAL A 6 -12.15 -10.25 13.94
CA VAL A 6 -11.66 -8.93 14.43
C VAL A 6 -10.15 -8.95 14.70
N LYS A 7 -9.60 -10.12 15.04
CA LYS A 7 -8.15 -10.34 15.20
C LYS A 7 -7.36 -10.17 13.90
N ASP A 8 -7.88 -10.62 12.77
CA ASP A 8 -7.23 -10.50 11.45
C ASP A 8 -7.15 -9.03 11.04
N TYR A 9 -8.18 -8.26 11.35
CA TYR A 9 -8.23 -6.84 11.09
C TYR A 9 -7.21 -6.03 11.93
N LYS A 10 -7.03 -6.39 13.21
CA LYS A 10 -5.99 -5.78 14.05
C LYS A 10 -4.59 -6.00 13.47
N ASN A 11 -4.32 -7.20 12.96
CA ASN A 11 -3.06 -7.51 12.29
C ASN A 11 -2.90 -6.67 11.01
N ILE A 12 -3.96 -6.51 10.20
CA ILE A 12 -3.95 -5.64 9.02
C ILE A 12 -3.60 -4.20 9.40
N CYS A 13 -4.20 -3.65 10.45
CA CYS A 13 -3.87 -2.29 10.92
C CYS A 13 -2.42 -2.17 11.42
N GLN A 14 -1.88 -3.22 12.04
CA GLN A 14 -0.46 -3.25 12.45
C GLN A 14 0.46 -3.27 11.23
N TRP A 15 0.17 -4.09 10.23
CA TRP A 15 0.91 -4.11 8.95
C TRP A 15 0.83 -2.75 8.25
N TYR A 16 -0.36 -2.16 8.17
CA TYR A 16 -0.56 -0.82 7.61
C TYR A 16 0.28 0.22 8.35
N LYS A 17 0.25 0.23 9.69
CA LYS A 17 1.04 1.16 10.51
C LYS A 17 2.54 0.93 10.34
N MET A 18 2.98 -0.32 10.20
CA MET A 18 4.39 -0.65 9.97
C MET A 18 4.85 -0.23 8.57
N LEU A 19 3.98 -0.37 7.56
CA LEU A 19 4.27 0.05 6.19
C LEU A 19 4.24 1.58 6.03
N SER A 20 3.30 2.27 6.70
CA SER A 20 3.18 3.74 6.62
C SER A 20 4.23 4.49 7.43
N SER A 21 4.76 3.89 8.50
CA SER A 21 5.84 4.48 9.31
C SER A 21 7.22 4.37 8.67
N ARG A 22 7.39 3.47 7.69
CA ARG A 22 8.64 3.35 6.94
C ARG A 22 8.68 4.41 5.85
N LYS A 23 9.76 5.20 5.81
CA LYS A 23 10.02 6.06 4.66
C LYS A 23 10.16 5.17 3.41
N PRO A 24 9.52 5.54 2.29
CA PRO A 24 9.70 4.80 1.05
C PRO A 24 11.19 4.80 0.70
N LYS A 25 11.74 3.61 0.54
CA LYS A 25 13.12 3.45 0.07
C LYS A 25 13.09 3.65 -1.45
N PRO A 26 13.87 4.59 -2.00
CA PRO A 26 13.92 4.76 -3.44
C PRO A 26 14.45 3.46 -4.08
N LEU A 27 13.81 3.05 -5.16
CA LEU A 27 14.21 1.92 -6.00
C LEU A 27 15.51 2.24 -6.77
N LEU A 28 15.72 3.51 -7.09
CA LEU A 28 16.83 4.04 -7.84
C LEU A 28 17.80 4.72 -6.86
N PRO A 29 19.10 4.37 -6.92
CA PRO A 29 20.12 5.08 -6.15
C PRO A 29 20.15 6.57 -6.54
N GLU A 30 20.16 7.46 -5.56
CA GLU A 30 20.29 8.90 -5.81
C GLU A 30 21.64 9.24 -6.46
N LYS A 31 22.70 8.53 -6.06
CA LYS A 31 24.04 8.71 -6.60
C LYS A 31 24.18 8.06 -7.97
N LYS A 32 24.74 8.82 -8.92
CA LYS A 32 24.99 8.35 -10.30
C LYS A 32 25.93 7.14 -10.33
N ASP A 33 26.94 7.12 -9.47
CA ASP A 33 27.92 6.02 -9.41
C ASP A 33 27.31 4.70 -8.96
N ASP A 34 26.31 4.76 -8.06
CA ASP A 34 25.57 3.58 -7.63
C ASP A 34 24.56 3.10 -8.67
N ARG A 35 24.04 4.00 -9.53
CA ARG A 35 23.17 3.64 -10.66
C ARG A 35 23.90 2.85 -11.74
N LEU A 36 25.15 3.22 -12.03
CA LEU A 36 25.97 2.57 -13.05
C LEU A 36 26.45 1.15 -12.65
N LYS A 37 26.31 0.77 -11.38
CA LYS A 37 26.62 -0.59 -10.91
C LYS A 37 25.65 -1.64 -11.44
N ASN A 38 24.42 -1.23 -11.76
CA ASN A 38 23.38 -2.11 -12.28
C ASN A 38 23.19 -1.88 -13.77
N PHE A 39 22.85 -2.95 -14.51
CA PHE A 39 22.54 -2.83 -15.92
C PHE A 39 21.35 -1.88 -16.13
N THR A 40 21.51 -0.88 -17.00
CA THR A 40 20.46 0.05 -17.34
C THR A 40 20.66 0.63 -18.73
N ASN A 41 19.63 0.55 -19.57
CA ASN A 41 19.55 1.27 -20.85
C ASN A 41 18.55 2.44 -20.76
N PHE A 42 18.32 2.94 -19.55
CA PHE A 42 17.34 3.97 -19.27
C PHE A 42 18.04 5.30 -19.00
N SER A 43 17.60 6.37 -19.67
CA SER A 43 18.23 7.71 -19.57
C SER A 43 17.36 8.75 -18.88
N LEU A 44 16.05 8.50 -18.73
CA LEU A 44 15.06 9.47 -18.27
C LEU A 44 14.84 9.46 -16.75
N TYR A 45 15.92 9.45 -15.97
CA TYR A 45 15.84 9.37 -14.50
C TYR A 45 15.08 10.53 -13.87
N HIS A 46 15.32 11.76 -14.33
CA HIS A 46 14.63 12.97 -13.84
C HIS A 46 13.10 12.92 -13.97
N ILE A 47 12.57 12.09 -14.88
CA ILE A 47 11.14 11.81 -15.00
C ILE A 47 10.76 10.66 -14.07
N MET A 48 11.52 9.56 -14.12
CA MET A 48 11.24 8.34 -13.35
C MET A 48 11.27 8.56 -11.83
N ASP A 49 12.08 9.49 -11.32
CA ASP A 49 12.17 9.81 -9.90
C ASP A 49 10.79 10.20 -9.30
N LYS A 50 9.88 10.78 -10.10
CA LYS A 50 8.51 11.11 -9.68
C LYS A 50 7.54 9.94 -9.73
N TYR A 51 7.85 8.92 -10.54
CA TYR A 51 7.00 7.77 -10.85
C TYR A 51 7.61 6.45 -10.38
N GLU A 52 8.57 6.53 -9.48
CA GLU A 52 9.30 5.37 -8.96
C GLU A 52 8.40 4.35 -8.26
N PHE A 53 7.23 4.79 -7.77
CA PHE A 53 6.24 3.90 -7.17
C PHE A 53 5.50 3.03 -8.20
N VAL A 54 5.50 3.40 -9.48
CA VAL A 54 4.66 2.78 -10.53
C VAL A 54 4.96 1.28 -10.70
N PRO A 55 6.22 0.81 -10.78
CA PRO A 55 6.50 -0.62 -10.89
C PRO A 55 5.92 -1.44 -9.73
N ASN A 56 6.07 -0.95 -8.49
CA ASN A 56 5.50 -1.61 -7.31
C ASN A 56 3.97 -1.57 -7.32
N PHE A 57 3.37 -0.46 -7.77
CA PHE A 57 1.93 -0.33 -7.89
C PHE A 57 1.34 -1.33 -8.89
N ILE A 58 1.97 -1.47 -10.06
CA ILE A 58 1.55 -2.44 -11.08
C ILE A 58 1.66 -3.87 -10.53
N LEU A 59 2.80 -4.22 -9.92
CA LEU A 59 3.02 -5.54 -9.33
C LEU A 59 1.96 -5.89 -8.26
N GLN A 60 1.64 -4.95 -7.38
CA GLN A 60 0.59 -5.12 -6.38
C GLN A 60 -0.80 -5.32 -7.02
N THR A 61 -1.09 -4.57 -8.09
CA THR A 61 -2.34 -4.68 -8.82
C THR A 61 -2.46 -6.03 -9.53
N GLU A 62 -1.38 -6.48 -10.16
CA GLU A 62 -1.31 -7.80 -10.82
C GLU A 62 -1.52 -8.94 -9.83
N TYR A 63 -0.91 -8.86 -8.65
CA TYR A 63 -1.11 -9.85 -7.60
C TYR A 63 -2.55 -9.85 -7.05
N LEU A 64 -3.23 -8.71 -7.10
CA LEU A 64 -4.58 -8.56 -6.61
C LEU A 64 -5.63 -9.15 -7.57
N TYR A 65 -5.41 -9.09 -8.88
CA TYR A 65 -6.37 -9.61 -9.88
C TYR A 65 -6.85 -11.05 -9.66
N PRO A 66 -5.98 -12.06 -9.47
CA PRO A 66 -6.43 -13.44 -9.26
C PRO A 66 -7.18 -13.61 -7.93
N LEU A 67 -6.83 -12.82 -6.90
CA LEU A 67 -7.54 -12.83 -5.62
C LEU A 67 -8.96 -12.28 -5.76
N LEU A 68 -9.13 -11.19 -6.52
CA LEU A 68 -10.43 -10.58 -6.76
C LEU A 68 -11.29 -11.38 -7.73
N TYR A 69 -10.68 -12.05 -8.70
CA TYR A 69 -11.41 -12.96 -9.59
C TYR A 69 -12.12 -14.05 -8.78
N ASN A 70 -11.44 -14.62 -7.78
CA ASN A 70 -12.00 -15.65 -6.92
C ASN A 70 -12.96 -15.10 -5.85
N ASN A 71 -12.73 -13.87 -5.35
CA ASN A 71 -13.56 -13.26 -4.31
C ASN A 71 -13.59 -11.72 -4.38
N PRO A 72 -14.50 -11.13 -5.18
CA PRO A 72 -14.57 -9.68 -5.33
C PRO A 72 -15.08 -8.96 -4.07
N GLU A 73 -15.81 -9.66 -3.19
CA GLU A 73 -16.33 -9.10 -1.95
C GLU A 73 -15.23 -8.69 -0.97
N THR A 74 -14.02 -9.26 -1.09
CA THR A 74 -12.88 -8.88 -0.25
C THR A 74 -12.50 -7.41 -0.41
N LEU A 75 -12.53 -6.88 -1.64
CA LEU A 75 -12.27 -5.46 -1.89
C LEU A 75 -13.38 -4.59 -1.32
N ARG A 76 -14.64 -4.99 -1.56
CA ARG A 76 -15.83 -4.28 -1.08
C ARG A 76 -15.84 -4.18 0.45
N GLN A 77 -15.56 -5.28 1.14
CA GLN A 77 -15.45 -5.33 2.59
C GLN A 77 -14.32 -4.45 3.10
N SER A 78 -13.15 -4.45 2.45
CA SER A 78 -12.03 -3.59 2.81
C SER A 78 -12.41 -2.10 2.73
N TYR A 79 -13.07 -1.69 1.64
CA TYR A 79 -13.53 -0.31 1.45
C TYR A 79 -14.53 0.13 2.54
N PHE A 80 -15.58 -0.65 2.79
CA PHE A 80 -16.59 -0.31 3.80
C PHE A 80 -16.05 -0.36 5.22
N ASN A 81 -15.17 -1.31 5.54
CA ASN A 81 -14.53 -1.39 6.85
C ASN A 81 -13.64 -0.17 7.11
N HIS A 82 -12.86 0.26 6.12
CA HIS A 82 -12.07 1.48 6.23
C HIS A 82 -12.97 2.69 6.51
N TYR A 83 -14.04 2.88 5.72
CA TYR A 83 -14.99 3.98 5.89
C TYR A 83 -15.58 4.00 7.30
N LYS A 84 -16.16 2.88 7.75
CA LYS A 84 -16.80 2.75 9.06
C LYS A 84 -15.84 3.12 10.20
N LEU A 85 -14.59 2.67 10.14
CA LEU A 85 -13.60 2.93 11.18
C LEU A 85 -13.05 4.35 11.17
N THR A 86 -12.91 4.99 9.99
CA THR A 86 -12.64 6.43 9.94
C THR A 86 -13.76 7.23 10.61
N THR A 87 -15.03 6.84 10.40
CA THR A 87 -16.18 7.52 11.02
C THR A 87 -16.25 7.28 12.53
N GLU A 88 -15.97 6.05 12.99
CA GLU A 88 -15.97 5.71 14.42
C GLU A 88 -14.81 6.38 15.18
N ASN A 89 -13.60 6.41 14.60
CA ASN A 89 -12.47 7.13 15.19
C ASN A 89 -12.70 8.66 15.24
N ALA A 90 -13.43 9.22 14.27
CA ALA A 90 -13.81 10.63 14.30
C ALA A 90 -14.80 10.92 15.43
N LYS A 91 -15.79 10.04 15.65
CA LYS A 91 -16.77 10.18 16.76
C LYS A 91 -16.12 10.07 18.14
N ASN A 92 -15.20 9.13 18.33
CA ASN A 92 -14.50 8.95 19.60
C ASN A 92 -13.56 10.11 19.96
N LYS A 93 -13.10 10.91 18.99
CA LYS A 93 -12.33 12.13 19.24
C LYS A 93 -13.18 13.32 19.67
N VAL A 94 -14.46 13.35 19.29
CA VAL A 94 -15.40 14.44 19.62
C VAL A 94 -16.05 14.22 21.00
N GLY A 95 -16.15 12.96 21.48
CA GLY A 95 -16.70 12.65 22.80
C GLY A 95 -15.72 12.80 23.98
N ASN A 96 -14.46 13.14 23.74
CA ASN A 96 -13.40 13.28 24.76
C ASN A 96 -12.95 14.74 24.97
N THR A 97 -13.76 15.70 24.52
CA THR A 97 -13.67 17.14 24.84
C THR A 97 -14.96 17.57 25.51
#